data_AF-A0A351RAG0-F1
#
_entry.id   AF-A0A351RAG0-F1
#
_cell.length_a   1.000
_cell.length_b   1.000
_cell.length_c   1.000
_cell.angle_alpha   90.00
_cell.angle_beta   90.00
_cell.angle_gamma   90.00
#
_symmetry.space_group_name_H-M   'P 1'
#
loop_
_entity.id
_entity.type
_entity.pdbx_description
1 polymer ?
#
loop_
_entity_poly.entity_id
_entity_poly.type
_entity_poly.pdbx_seq_one_letter_code
_entity_poly.pdbx_strand_id
1 'polypeptide(L)'
;MKISNQDLTPTNYADSFSLARKLKRHHHFYLGPTNSGKTYQALQALEKAKSGVYLAPLRLLAMEIRDRLVASGVPCNLITGEERVIMAGAKHTASTIEMMNANKEVD
;
A
#
# COMPACT_ATOMS: atom_id res chain seq x y z
N MET A 1 29.10 -26.69 -20.51
CA MET A 1 27.77 -26.61 -21.14
C MET A 1 27.19 -25.25 -20.80
N LYS A 2 26.90 -24.44 -21.81
CA LYS A 2 26.59 -23.01 -21.69
C LYS A 2 25.26 -22.80 -20.95
N ILE A 3 25.25 -21.93 -19.94
CA ILE A 3 24.01 -21.41 -19.35
C ILE A 3 23.44 -20.45 -20.40
N SER A 4 22.34 -20.85 -21.05
CA SER A 4 21.67 -20.06 -22.09
C SER A 4 20.89 -18.89 -21.48
N ASN A 5 21.08 -17.70 -22.05
CA ASN A 5 20.37 -16.45 -21.70
C ASN A 5 18.87 -16.46 -22.13
N GLN A 6 18.13 -17.55 -21.91
CA GLN A 6 16.72 -17.67 -22.35
C GLN A 6 15.67 -17.79 -21.23
N ASP A 7 16.06 -17.89 -19.96
CA ASP A 7 15.11 -18.10 -18.84
C ASP A 7 14.81 -16.82 -18.03
N LEU A 8 14.67 -15.67 -18.70
CA LEU A 8 14.33 -14.38 -18.05
C LEU A 8 12.98 -13.80 -18.49
N THR A 9 12.07 -14.60 -19.06
CA THR A 9 10.72 -14.14 -19.33
C THR A 9 9.81 -14.50 -18.14
N PRO A 10 9.37 -13.53 -17.32
CA PRO A 10 8.27 -13.78 -16.41
C PRO A 10 7.03 -14.00 -17.27
N THR A 11 6.71 -15.26 -17.55
CA THR A 11 5.50 -15.66 -18.29
C THR A 11 4.23 -15.25 -17.55
N ASN A 12 4.34 -14.89 -16.26
CA ASN A 12 3.28 -14.34 -15.43
C ASN A 12 3.67 -12.98 -14.83
N TYR A 13 2.83 -11.95 -15.06
CA TYR A 13 3.01 -10.61 -14.49
C TYR A 13 3.18 -10.62 -12.98
N ALA A 14 2.50 -11.54 -12.28
CA ALA A 14 2.58 -11.64 -10.82
C ALA A 14 3.99 -11.99 -10.32
N ASP A 15 4.81 -12.67 -11.14
CA ASP A 15 6.17 -13.10 -10.79
C ASP A 15 7.19 -11.95 -10.90
N SER A 16 6.82 -10.84 -11.55
CA SER A 16 7.61 -9.61 -11.55
C SER A 16 7.74 -8.99 -10.13
N PHE A 17 6.86 -9.38 -9.20
CA PHE A 17 6.85 -8.89 -7.81
C PHE A 17 7.60 -9.84 -6.87
N SER A 18 8.92 -9.95 -7.05
CA SER A 18 9.76 -10.92 -6.33
C SER A 18 9.69 -10.81 -4.80
N LEU A 19 9.70 -9.59 -4.23
CA LEU A 19 9.54 -9.37 -2.79
C LEU A 19 8.19 -9.92 -2.29
N ALA A 20 7.11 -9.52 -2.96
CA ALA A 20 5.76 -9.96 -2.59
C ALA A 20 5.56 -11.48 -2.72
N ARG A 21 6.27 -12.16 -3.62
CA ARG A 21 6.25 -13.63 -3.76
C ARG A 21 6.96 -14.35 -2.61
N LYS A 22 7.94 -13.72 -1.96
CA LYS A 22 8.69 -14.30 -0.82
C LYS A 22 7.95 -14.17 0.52
N LEU A 23 7.01 -13.23 0.63
CA LEU A 23 6.26 -12.97 1.85
C LEU A 23 5.05 -13.90 1.97
N LYS A 24 4.77 -14.38 3.19
CA LYS A 24 3.51 -15.02 3.52
C LYS A 24 2.45 -13.94 3.68
N ARG A 25 1.57 -13.79 2.68
CA ARG A 25 0.54 -12.73 2.63
C ARG A 25 -0.85 -13.29 2.83
N HIS A 26 -1.69 -12.53 3.52
CA HIS A 26 -3.10 -12.84 3.75
C HIS A 26 -3.97 -11.78 3.05
N HIS A 27 -4.97 -12.23 2.30
CA HIS A 27 -5.88 -11.35 1.58
C HIS A 27 -7.24 -11.32 2.28
N HIS A 28 -7.66 -10.15 2.73
CA HIS A 28 -8.97 -9.91 3.30
C HIS A 28 -9.81 -9.09 2.31
N PHE A 29 -10.93 -9.64 1.86
CA PHE A 29 -11.82 -8.98 0.91
C PHE A 29 -13.11 -8.56 1.62
N TYR A 30 -13.35 -7.25 1.72
CA TYR A 30 -14.56 -6.68 2.33
C TYR A 30 -15.59 -6.34 1.24
N LEU A 31 -16.65 -7.15 1.12
CA LEU A 31 -17.71 -6.99 0.12
C LEU A 31 -18.94 -6.26 0.68
N GLY A 32 -19.63 -5.49 -0.18
CA GLY A 32 -20.88 -4.83 0.15
C GLY A 32 -21.11 -3.54 -0.65
N PRO A 33 -22.32 -2.97 -0.62
CA PRO A 33 -22.68 -1.76 -1.37
C PRO A 33 -21.92 -0.53 -0.88
N THR A 34 -21.90 0.57 -1.62
CA THR A 34 -21.30 1.83 -1.14
C THR A 34 -21.90 2.26 0.20
N ASN A 35 -21.12 2.99 1.01
CA ASN A 35 -21.52 3.48 2.34
C ASN A 35 -21.87 2.41 3.41
N SER A 36 -21.51 1.14 3.20
CA SER A 36 -21.73 0.06 4.19
C SER A 36 -20.60 -0.16 5.20
N GLY A 37 -19.73 0.84 5.44
CA GLY A 37 -18.66 0.75 6.46
C GLY A 37 -17.48 -0.18 6.14
N LYS A 38 -17.40 -0.78 4.94
CA LYS A 38 -16.31 -1.71 4.53
C LYS A 38 -14.91 -1.18 4.80
N THR A 39 -14.69 0.09 4.49
CA THR A 39 -13.37 0.74 4.65
C THR A 39 -12.98 0.89 6.12
N TYR A 40 -13.94 0.96 7.04
CA TYR A 40 -13.68 1.20 8.46
C TYR A 40 -12.80 0.10 9.08
N GLN A 41 -13.14 -1.17 8.81
CA GLN A 41 -12.39 -2.31 9.35
C GLN A 41 -10.95 -2.35 8.83
N ALA A 42 -10.75 -2.09 7.53
CA ALA A 42 -9.42 -2.02 6.93
C ALA A 42 -8.57 -0.87 7.51
N LEU A 43 -9.16 0.31 7.72
CA LEU A 43 -8.47 1.45 8.32
C LEU A 43 -8.11 1.22 9.79
N GLN A 44 -8.98 0.56 10.56
CA GLN A 44 -8.68 0.19 11.95
C GLN A 44 -7.52 -0.81 12.05
N ALA A 45 -7.40 -1.73 11.10
CA ALA A 45 -6.24 -2.61 11.01
C ALA A 45 -4.97 -1.83 10.66
N LEU A 46 -5.05 -0.93 9.67
CA LEU A 46 -3.93 -0.06 9.26
C LEU A 46 -3.42 0.82 10.41
N GLU A 47 -4.32 1.42 11.18
CA GLU A 47 -3.98 2.31 12.31
C GLU A 47 -3.24 1.58 13.44
N LYS A 48 -3.49 0.28 13.63
CA LYS A 48 -2.86 -0.56 14.65
C LYS A 48 -1.56 -1.23 14.20
N ALA A 49 -1.29 -1.26 12.89
CA ALA A 49 -0.09 -1.86 12.33
C ALA A 49 1.16 -1.06 12.68
N LYS A 50 2.35 -1.68 12.68
CA LYS A 50 3.61 -0.95 12.92
C LYS A 50 4.04 -0.11 11.72
N SER A 51 3.59 -0.50 10.53
CA SER A 51 3.82 0.18 9.25
C SER A 51 2.76 -0.27 8.26
N GLY A 52 2.39 0.57 7.30
CA GLY A 52 1.35 0.21 6.34
C GLY A 52 1.16 1.24 5.24
N VAL A 53 0.46 0.84 4.18
CA VAL A 53 0.15 1.73 3.06
C VAL A 53 -1.34 1.71 2.77
N TYR A 54 -1.94 2.90 2.70
CA TYR A 54 -3.27 3.09 2.15
C TYR A 54 -3.17 3.50 0.68
N LEU A 55 -3.77 2.72 -0.22
CA LEU A 55 -3.77 2.98 -1.66
C LEU A 55 -5.15 3.48 -2.10
N ALA A 56 -5.22 4.77 -2.39
CA ALA A 56 -6.44 5.46 -2.78
C ALA A 56 -6.60 5.50 -4.32
N PRO A 57 -7.84 5.40 -4.84
CA PRO A 57 -8.10 5.64 -6.26
C PRO A 57 -8.13 7.14 -6.62
N LEU A 58 -8.25 8.02 -5.62
CA LEU A 58 -8.35 9.47 -5.81
C LEU A 58 -7.40 10.19 -4.86
N ARG A 59 -6.81 11.28 -5.34
CA ARG A 59 -5.92 12.15 -4.55
C ARG A 59 -6.60 12.66 -3.27
N LEU A 60 -7.85 13.10 -3.37
CA LEU A 60 -8.60 13.61 -2.23
C LEU A 60 -8.76 12.56 -1.12
N LEU A 61 -8.97 11.29 -1.50
CA LEU A 61 -9.07 10.19 -0.53
C LEU A 61 -7.71 9.86 0.12
N ALA A 62 -6.60 9.97 -0.61
CA ALA A 62 -5.26 9.82 -0.02
C ALA A 62 -5.00 10.90 1.04
N MET A 63 -5.38 12.15 0.74
CA MET A 63 -5.27 13.28 1.66
C MET A 63 -6.14 13.08 2.90
N GLU A 64 -7.42 12.75 2.72
CA GLU A 64 -8.36 12.49 3.82
C GLU A 64 -7.85 11.41 4.78
N ILE A 65 -7.35 10.28 4.25
CA ILE A 65 -6.85 9.20 5.10
C ILE A 65 -5.53 9.53 5.77
N ARG A 66 -4.63 10.28 5.11
CA ARG A 66 -3.43 10.79 5.78
C ARG A 66 -3.80 11.67 6.96
N ASP A 67 -4.72 12.60 6.78
CA ASP A 67 -5.15 13.53 7.83
C ASP A 67 -5.82 12.79 8.98
N ARG A 68 -6.67 11.81 8.67
CA ARG A 68 -7.28 10.92 9.66
C ARG A 68 -6.23 10.17 10.50
N LEU A 69 -5.23 9.54 9.85
CA LEU A 69 -4.20 8.79 10.57
C LEU A 69 -3.35 9.68 11.46
N VAL A 70 -2.96 10.86 10.96
CA VAL A 70 -2.20 11.84 11.74
C VAL A 70 -3.01 12.36 12.92
N ALA A 71 -4.31 12.63 12.74
CA ALA A 71 -5.21 13.04 13.81
C ALA A 71 -5.39 11.94 14.89
N SER A 72 -5.32 10.67 14.49
CA SER A 72 -5.26 9.51 15.40
C SER A 72 -3.91 9.29 16.09
N GLY A 73 -2.91 10.14 15.85
CA GLY A 73 -1.57 9.99 16.42
C GLY A 73 -0.67 8.99 15.69
N VAL A 74 -1.01 8.61 14.45
CA VAL A 74 -0.19 7.75 13.58
C VAL A 74 0.55 8.61 12.55
N PRO A 75 1.87 8.82 12.68
CA PRO A 75 2.65 9.56 11.70
C PRO A 75 2.57 8.92 10.31
N CYS A 76 2.11 9.70 9.33
CA CYS A 76 1.78 9.21 7.99
C CYS A 76 2.28 10.15 6.88
N ASN A 77 2.97 9.58 5.90
CA ASN A 77 3.37 10.28 4.68
C ASN A 77 2.18 10.44 3.72
N LEU A 78 2.24 11.43 2.84
CA LEU A 78 1.36 11.57 1.68
C LEU A 78 2.18 11.47 0.40
N ILE A 79 1.82 10.55 -0.50
CA ILE A 79 2.50 10.41 -1.81
C ILE A 79 1.46 10.34 -2.92
N THR A 80 1.42 11.36 -3.77
CA THR A 80 0.53 11.46 -4.92
C THR A 80 1.36 11.79 -6.16
N GLY A 81 0.73 11.88 -7.34
CA GLY A 81 1.43 12.31 -8.56
C GLY A 81 1.89 13.76 -8.48
N GLU A 82 1.11 14.60 -7.80
CA GLU A 82 1.29 16.04 -7.72
C GLU A 82 2.09 16.48 -6.50
N GLU A 83 2.02 15.73 -5.40
CA GLU A 83 2.58 16.13 -4.11
C GLU A 83 3.21 14.96 -3.37
N ARG A 84 4.34 15.22 -2.69
CA ARG A 84 4.99 14.30 -1.76
C ARG A 84 5.30 15.01 -0.45
N VAL A 85 4.65 14.57 0.63
CA VAL A 85 4.89 15.04 1.99
C VAL A 85 5.47 13.90 2.81
N ILE A 86 6.74 14.03 3.20
CA ILE A 86 7.44 13.04 4.02
C ILE A 86 7.52 13.56 5.46
N MET A 87 6.92 12.82 6.37
CA MET A 87 6.90 13.14 7.79
C MET A 87 7.98 12.33 8.52
N ALA A 88 8.79 13.02 9.34
CA ALA A 88 9.83 12.38 10.13
C ALA A 88 9.22 11.28 11.03
N GLY A 89 9.81 10.09 11.00
CA GLY A 89 9.34 8.93 11.79
C GLY A 89 8.10 8.22 11.24
N ALA A 90 7.50 8.69 10.14
CA ALA A 90 6.33 8.04 9.56
C ALA A 90 6.66 6.70 8.92
N LYS A 91 6.01 5.65 9.45
CA LYS A 91 6.04 4.29 8.91
C LYS A 91 4.77 3.95 8.11
N HIS A 92 3.77 4.82 8.18
CA HIS A 92 2.57 4.74 7.37
C HIS A 92 2.66 5.67 6.17
N THR A 93 1.97 5.32 5.08
CA THR A 93 1.88 6.16 3.89
C THR A 93 0.48 6.07 3.31
N ALA A 94 -0.18 7.20 3.11
CA ALA A 94 -1.34 7.27 2.23
C ALA A 94 -0.85 7.71 0.84
N SER A 95 -1.25 7.00 -0.20
CA SER A 95 -0.87 7.32 -1.56
C SER A 95 -1.98 7.06 -2.55
N THR A 96 -1.91 7.67 -3.73
CA THR A 96 -2.68 7.14 -4.86
C THR A 96 -2.11 5.77 -5.30
N ILE A 97 -2.92 4.93 -5.93
CA ILE A 97 -2.55 3.57 -6.30
C ILE A 97 -1.36 3.52 -7.27
N GLU A 98 -1.27 4.49 -8.17
CA GLU A 98 -0.21 4.62 -9.18
C GLU A 98 1.17 4.90 -8.56
N MET A 99 1.19 5.40 -7.33
CA MET A 99 2.42 5.77 -6.60
C MET A 99 2.91 4.68 -5.64
N MET A 100 2.28 3.50 -5.66
CA MET A 100 2.64 2.36 -4.81
C MET A 100 4.11 1.94 -5.03
N ASN A 101 4.84 1.73 -3.94
CA ASN A 101 6.18 1.14 -3.99
C ASN A 101 6.13 -0.36 -3.68
N ALA A 102 6.22 -1.19 -4.72
CA ALA A 102 6.19 -2.65 -4.60
C ALA A 102 7.44 -3.27 -3.91
N ASN A 103 8.53 -2.50 -3.78
CA ASN A 103 9.81 -2.96 -3.25
C ASN A 103 9.99 -2.62 -1.76
N LYS A 104 8.94 -2.16 -1.08
CA LYS A 104 8.95 -1.84 0.35
C LYS A 104 7.99 -2.76 1.09
N GLU A 105 8.52 -3.54 2.01
CA GLU A 105 7.73 -4.35 2.94
C GLU A 105 7.06 -3.47 4.00
N VAL A 106 5.83 -3.85 4.37
CA VAL A 106 5.04 -3.27 5.46
C VAL A 106 4.35 -4.40 6.24
N ASP A 107 3.80 -4.07 7.40
CA ASP A 107 3.18 -5.00 8.36
C ASP A 107 1.73 -5.30 7.96
#